data_AF-A0A9W7CQA3-F1
#
_entry.id   AF-A0A9W7CQA3-F1
#
_cell.length_a   1.000
_cell.length_b   1.000
_cell.length_c   1.000
_cell.angle_alpha   90.00
_cell.angle_beta   90.00
_cell.angle_gamma   90.00
#
_symmetry.space_group_name_H-M   'P 1'
#
loop_
_entity.id
_entity.type
_entity.pdbx_description
1 polymer ?
#
loop_
_entity_poly.entity_id
_entity_poly.type
_entity_poly.pdbx_seq_one_letter_code
_entity_poly.pdbx_strand_id
1 'polypeptide(L)'
;MFVAEQTHLLHTLAASFPLPTTFTDKVTPLKDSVDVLIRSDPKVLGMDLYSFASIPGLIRLEHKVDYLAMLAKERNGSVSVSISRASEANYVDFILQQILSTSANNLKGEMNITLINEPGVGVGVTREFFQIVQRCFFRPVLTGGSQSQVSAAKPAPHVLEIGSQWLQLARSQSPQNGNGNKKRNDEKGGRSKRGRPTRNGGFAELFPLFDFVDKQRSEVLAIAARPAYVSKQVIDAKRSEKNLGLTRKDLLVDSSEVDALKKLYLCIGRLIGLAIRNHQPLSADFPLVFWRFMMRDQSLSWEDYCENSDVFKRSLQFMLDHDFDAEPLDVRFDYTMDVVVVDNETDTGTKQKDQHEESATEGSVLKPSSTISMEMELQKGMGEVEVTNANKVQYVLLRAQQYFFGNELIYYQKMRDGFNDTILRSDLKLFRPEELRRLVRGERTIDFEGLKKSVVYSRGASPSRGIVQHFWKVAEGFDQETRSKLLTFWSGSPLPPIFGFDLKYRSMNAVRAVLKML
;
A
#
# COMPACT_ATOMS: atom_id res chain seq x y z
N MET A 1 5.86 1.59 -44.93
CA MET A 1 4.62 1.99 -44.24
C MET A 1 3.57 0.87 -44.34
N PHE A 2 3.90 -0.39 -44.02
CA PHE A 2 2.98 -1.54 -44.14
C PHE A 2 3.35 -2.72 -43.21
N VAL A 3 3.93 -2.44 -42.04
CA VAL A 3 4.27 -3.48 -41.03
C VAL A 3 3.56 -3.22 -39.69
N ALA A 4 2.86 -2.09 -39.54
CA ALA A 4 2.23 -1.69 -38.27
C ALA A 4 0.80 -2.26 -38.06
N GLU A 5 0.17 -2.88 -39.07
CA GLU A 5 -1.23 -3.31 -38.96
C GLU A 5 -1.42 -4.79 -38.56
N GLN A 6 -0.40 -5.65 -38.68
CA GLN A 6 -0.55 -7.10 -38.36
C GLN A 6 -0.28 -7.44 -36.88
N THR A 7 0.45 -6.61 -36.13
CA THR A 7 0.70 -6.79 -34.69
C THR A 7 -0.55 -6.64 -33.83
N HIS A 8 -1.67 -6.21 -34.42
CA HIS A 8 -2.93 -6.02 -33.70
C HIS A 8 -3.83 -7.27 -33.69
N LEU A 9 -3.65 -8.27 -34.55
CA LEU A 9 -4.66 -9.34 -34.66
C LEU A 9 -4.66 -10.29 -33.46
N LEU A 10 -3.50 -10.81 -33.03
CA LEU A 10 -3.40 -11.66 -31.83
C LEU A 10 -3.68 -10.88 -30.54
N HIS A 11 -3.29 -9.61 -30.47
CA HIS A 11 -3.63 -8.73 -29.36
C HIS A 11 -5.15 -8.49 -29.28
N THR A 12 -5.79 -8.22 -30.41
CA THR A 12 -7.24 -7.98 -30.50
C THR A 12 -8.02 -9.27 -30.23
N LEU A 13 -7.57 -10.41 -30.76
CA LEU A 13 -8.17 -11.72 -30.51
C LEU A 13 -8.07 -12.12 -29.04
N ALA A 14 -6.89 -12.00 -28.41
CA ALA A 14 -6.73 -12.32 -26.99
C ALA A 14 -7.50 -11.35 -26.07
N ALA A 15 -7.65 -10.08 -26.48
CA ALA A 15 -8.48 -9.11 -25.76
C ALA A 15 -9.98 -9.35 -25.93
N SER A 16 -10.40 -10.04 -27.00
CA SER A 16 -11.81 -10.27 -27.34
C SER A 16 -12.28 -11.68 -26.97
N PHE A 17 -11.37 -12.67 -26.93
CA PHE A 17 -11.66 -14.06 -26.64
C PHE A 17 -10.61 -14.66 -25.70
N PRO A 18 -11.01 -15.39 -24.65
CA PRO A 18 -10.08 -16.17 -23.87
C PRO A 18 -9.39 -17.21 -24.77
N LEU A 19 -8.06 -17.35 -24.63
CA LEU A 19 -7.28 -18.32 -25.40
C LEU A 19 -7.77 -19.74 -25.07
N PRO A 20 -8.12 -20.56 -26.08
CA PRO A 20 -8.59 -21.93 -25.85
C PRO A 20 -7.55 -22.77 -25.08
N THR A 21 -8.02 -23.64 -24.19
CA THR A 21 -7.15 -24.54 -23.42
C THR A 21 -6.28 -25.43 -24.32
N THR A 22 -6.85 -25.91 -25.43
CA THR A 22 -6.12 -26.69 -26.44
C THR A 22 -4.95 -25.94 -27.07
N PHE A 23 -5.03 -24.60 -27.12
CA PHE A 23 -3.93 -23.75 -27.57
C PHE A 23 -2.89 -23.57 -26.46
N THR A 24 -3.32 -23.26 -25.23
CA THR A 24 -2.40 -23.10 -24.09
C THR A 24 -1.58 -24.36 -23.83
N ASP A 25 -2.19 -25.53 -23.96
CA ASP A 25 -1.53 -26.83 -23.76
C ASP A 25 -0.44 -27.09 -24.82
N LYS A 26 -0.64 -26.59 -26.05
CA LYS A 26 0.36 -26.71 -27.13
C LYS A 26 1.52 -25.74 -26.98
N VAL A 27 1.30 -24.56 -26.40
CA VAL A 27 2.32 -23.52 -26.25
C VAL A 27 3.14 -23.70 -24.97
N THR A 28 2.55 -24.28 -23.91
CA THR A 28 3.23 -24.49 -22.62
C THR A 28 4.58 -25.25 -22.74
N PRO A 29 4.72 -26.30 -23.57
CA PRO A 29 6.00 -26.98 -23.79
C PRO A 29 7.10 -26.10 -24.40
N LEU A 30 6.74 -24.99 -25.08
CA LEU A 30 7.68 -24.06 -25.70
C LEU A 30 8.28 -23.05 -24.73
N LYS A 31 7.95 -23.15 -23.43
CA LYS A 31 8.41 -22.22 -22.39
C LYS A 31 9.91 -21.95 -22.43
N ASP A 32 10.75 -22.97 -22.58
CA ASP A 32 12.21 -22.78 -22.57
C ASP A 32 12.69 -22.06 -23.84
N SER A 33 12.06 -22.30 -24.99
CA SER A 33 12.34 -21.57 -26.23
C SER A 33 11.90 -20.10 -26.13
N VAL A 34 10.72 -19.85 -25.54
CA VAL A 34 10.23 -18.49 -25.26
C VAL A 34 11.14 -17.76 -24.28
N ASP A 35 11.64 -18.46 -23.26
CA ASP A 35 12.60 -17.93 -22.30
C ASP A 35 13.92 -17.51 -22.98
N VAL A 36 14.48 -18.34 -23.87
CA VAL A 36 15.67 -17.99 -24.66
C VAL A 36 15.39 -16.76 -25.54
N LEU A 37 14.24 -16.71 -26.21
CA LEU A 37 13.86 -15.59 -27.08
C LEU A 37 13.79 -14.26 -26.32
N ILE A 38 13.12 -14.23 -25.16
CA ILE A 38 12.96 -13.02 -24.36
C ILE A 38 14.32 -12.55 -23.80
N ARG A 39 15.22 -13.48 -23.44
CA ARG A 39 16.57 -13.11 -23.01
C ARG A 39 17.39 -12.48 -24.13
N SER A 40 17.18 -12.90 -25.38
CA SER A 40 17.85 -12.33 -26.55
C SER A 40 17.30 -10.95 -26.90
N ASP A 41 15.98 -10.77 -26.85
CA ASP A 41 15.32 -9.48 -27.07
C ASP A 41 14.10 -9.30 -26.15
N PRO A 42 14.24 -8.56 -25.04
CA PRO A 42 13.14 -8.30 -24.12
C PRO A 42 11.97 -7.54 -24.75
N LYS A 43 12.18 -6.78 -25.84
CA LYS A 43 11.13 -5.98 -26.48
C LYS A 43 10.03 -6.83 -27.09
N VAL A 44 10.35 -8.07 -27.45
CA VAL A 44 9.38 -9.05 -27.98
C VAL A 44 8.22 -9.27 -27.00
N LEU A 45 8.44 -9.09 -25.68
CA LEU A 45 7.37 -9.17 -24.67
C LEU A 45 6.30 -8.08 -24.85
N GLY A 46 6.71 -6.88 -25.26
CA GLY A 46 5.81 -5.76 -25.53
C GLY A 46 5.12 -5.82 -26.89
N MET A 47 5.54 -6.74 -27.75
CA MET A 47 5.07 -6.88 -29.12
C MET A 47 4.23 -8.17 -29.24
N ASP A 48 4.84 -9.23 -29.76
CA ASP A 48 4.13 -10.45 -30.17
C ASP A 48 3.76 -11.35 -28.98
N LEU A 49 4.54 -11.30 -27.89
CA LEU A 49 4.31 -12.16 -26.73
C LEU A 49 3.38 -11.55 -25.67
N TYR A 50 2.92 -10.30 -25.88
CA TYR A 50 2.05 -9.61 -24.94
C TYR A 50 0.77 -10.41 -24.66
N SER A 51 0.12 -10.94 -25.70
CA SER A 51 -1.08 -11.77 -25.58
C SER A 51 -0.87 -13.07 -24.80
N PHE A 52 0.37 -13.58 -24.78
CA PHE A 52 0.72 -14.80 -24.07
C PHE A 52 1.12 -14.55 -22.61
N ALA A 53 1.30 -13.28 -22.21
CA ALA A 53 1.64 -12.93 -20.83
C ALA A 53 0.57 -13.40 -19.82
N SER A 54 -0.67 -13.55 -20.27
CA SER A 54 -1.81 -14.08 -19.51
C SER A 54 -1.82 -15.61 -19.36
N ILE A 55 -1.01 -16.38 -20.11
CA ILE A 55 -0.88 -17.85 -19.99
C ILE A 55 0.00 -18.26 -18.80
N PRO A 56 -0.54 -18.94 -17.76
CA PRO A 56 0.21 -19.26 -16.54
C PRO A 56 1.49 -20.05 -16.80
N GLY A 57 2.60 -19.59 -16.22
CA GLY A 57 3.89 -20.30 -16.26
C GLY A 57 4.66 -20.25 -17.57
N LEU A 58 4.07 -19.73 -18.66
CA LEU A 58 4.72 -19.62 -19.97
C LEU A 58 5.82 -18.55 -19.99
N ILE A 59 5.49 -17.33 -19.56
CA ILE A 59 6.46 -16.24 -19.41
C ILE A 59 6.82 -16.12 -17.93
N ARG A 60 8.11 -16.22 -17.63
CA ARG A 60 8.62 -16.07 -16.26
C ARG A 60 8.34 -14.66 -15.75
N LEU A 61 8.00 -14.57 -14.46
CA LEU A 61 7.72 -13.29 -13.81
C LEU A 61 8.93 -12.33 -13.85
N GLU A 62 10.15 -12.87 -13.75
CA GLU A 62 11.40 -12.09 -13.85
C GLU A 62 11.46 -11.28 -15.14
N HIS A 63 11.19 -11.93 -16.29
CA HIS A 63 11.17 -11.27 -17.59
C HIS A 63 10.15 -10.14 -17.69
N LYS A 64 8.98 -10.30 -17.05
CA LYS A 64 7.95 -9.25 -17.04
C LYS A 64 8.44 -8.02 -16.27
N VAL A 65 9.13 -8.23 -15.15
CA VAL A 65 9.70 -7.14 -14.34
C VAL A 65 10.91 -6.51 -15.04
N ASP A 66 11.79 -7.30 -15.64
CA ASP A 66 12.93 -6.81 -16.43
C ASP A 66 12.45 -5.93 -17.59
N TYR A 67 11.39 -6.34 -18.27
CA TYR A 67 10.76 -5.55 -19.31
C TYR A 67 10.20 -4.23 -18.78
N LEU A 68 9.52 -4.22 -17.61
CA LEU A 68 9.11 -2.97 -16.95
C LEU A 68 10.30 -2.07 -16.60
N ALA A 69 11.40 -2.64 -16.12
CA ALA A 69 12.61 -1.90 -15.79
C ALA A 69 13.25 -1.32 -17.06
N MET A 70 13.30 -2.08 -18.16
CA MET A 70 13.77 -1.59 -19.46
C MET A 70 12.91 -0.42 -19.96
N LEU A 71 11.58 -0.56 -19.94
CA LEU A 71 10.67 0.53 -20.32
C LEU A 71 10.87 1.79 -19.49
N ALA A 72 11.23 1.66 -18.21
CA ALA A 72 11.55 2.82 -17.38
C ALA A 72 12.82 3.55 -17.83
N LYS A 73 13.85 2.82 -18.28
CA LYS A 73 15.09 3.43 -18.82
C LYS A 73 14.86 4.15 -20.14
N GLU A 74 13.93 3.64 -20.96
CA GLU A 74 13.58 4.26 -22.24
C GLU A 74 12.67 5.51 -22.08
N ARG A 75 12.06 5.69 -20.91
CA ARG A 75 11.22 6.86 -20.61
C ARG A 75 12.09 8.01 -20.10
N ASN A 76 11.87 9.22 -20.65
CA ASN A 76 12.62 10.44 -20.32
C ASN A 76 12.29 11.05 -18.93
N GLY A 77 12.25 10.22 -17.88
CA GLY A 77 11.96 10.63 -16.51
C GLY A 77 12.97 10.05 -15.52
N SER A 78 13.14 10.72 -14.39
CA SER A 78 13.89 10.15 -13.27
C SER A 78 13.32 10.60 -11.95
N VAL A 79 13.28 9.70 -10.97
CA VAL A 79 12.98 9.98 -9.57
C VAL A 79 14.25 9.77 -8.75
N SER A 80 14.66 10.80 -8.01
CA SER A 80 15.82 10.74 -7.13
C SER A 80 15.37 10.90 -5.69
N VAL A 81 15.78 9.96 -4.83
CA VAL A 81 15.46 9.98 -3.39
C VAL A 81 16.77 10.02 -2.60
N SER A 82 16.80 10.84 -1.56
CA SER A 82 17.99 11.10 -0.76
C SER A 82 17.66 10.89 0.71
N ILE A 83 18.31 9.92 1.34
CA ILE A 83 18.06 9.57 2.74
C ILE A 83 19.35 9.69 3.55
N SER A 84 19.26 10.21 4.76
CA SER A 84 20.36 10.26 5.73
C SER A 84 20.11 9.28 6.87
N ARG A 85 21.02 8.33 7.12
CA ARG A 85 20.92 7.40 8.26
C ARG A 85 20.90 8.11 9.62
N ALA A 86 21.48 9.30 9.71
CA ALA A 86 21.50 10.11 10.93
C ALA A 86 20.12 10.67 11.32
N SER A 87 19.08 10.51 10.49
CA SER A 87 17.77 11.14 10.68
C SER A 87 16.62 10.14 10.57
N GLU A 88 16.74 8.98 11.22
CA GLU A 88 15.71 7.92 11.20
C GLU A 88 14.31 8.44 11.58
N ALA A 89 14.22 9.37 12.53
CA ALA A 89 12.97 9.98 12.97
C ALA A 89 12.20 10.72 11.85
N ASN A 90 12.89 11.12 10.78
CA ASN A 90 12.36 11.94 9.70
C ASN A 90 12.18 11.16 8.39
N TYR A 91 12.42 9.84 8.39
CA TYR A 91 12.33 9.03 7.17
C TYR A 91 10.98 9.14 6.48
N VAL A 92 9.89 9.08 7.25
CA VAL A 92 8.53 9.18 6.71
C VAL A 92 8.37 10.50 5.97
N ASP A 93 8.67 11.63 6.62
CA ASP A 93 8.49 12.96 6.03
C ASP A 93 9.36 13.17 4.79
N PHE A 94 10.65 12.78 4.85
CA PHE A 94 11.55 12.92 3.70
C PHE A 94 11.08 12.09 2.50
N ILE A 95 10.70 10.82 2.73
CA ILE A 95 10.20 9.95 1.68
C ILE A 95 8.92 10.52 1.09
N LEU A 96 7.96 10.92 1.93
CA LEU A 96 6.70 11.51 1.47
C LEU A 96 6.95 12.75 0.62
N GLN A 97 7.80 13.67 1.08
CA GLN A 97 8.09 14.90 0.38
C GLN A 97 8.72 14.63 -1.00
N GLN A 98 9.73 13.77 -1.08
CA GLN A 98 10.44 13.49 -2.34
C GLN A 98 9.53 12.73 -3.33
N ILE A 99 8.77 11.75 -2.86
CA ILE A 99 7.90 10.95 -3.75
C ILE A 99 6.65 11.72 -4.18
N LEU A 100 6.05 12.53 -3.30
CA LEU A 100 4.85 13.32 -3.64
C LEU A 100 5.16 14.51 -4.54
N SER A 101 6.31 15.17 -4.36
CA SER A 101 6.74 16.29 -5.20
C SER A 101 7.20 15.87 -6.60
N THR A 102 7.51 14.59 -6.80
CA THR A 102 7.89 14.06 -8.11
C THR A 102 6.65 13.94 -9.02
N SER A 103 6.77 14.43 -10.26
CA SER A 103 5.70 14.33 -11.26
C SER A 103 5.46 12.89 -11.71
N ALA A 104 4.23 12.58 -12.14
CA ALA A 104 3.87 11.25 -12.64
C ALA A 104 4.66 10.83 -13.90
N ASN A 105 5.23 11.77 -14.65
CA ASN A 105 6.10 11.45 -15.80
C ASN A 105 7.49 11.01 -15.32
N ASN A 106 8.06 11.73 -14.37
CA ASN A 106 9.36 11.40 -13.78
C ASN A 106 9.31 10.08 -13.00
N LEU A 107 8.20 9.85 -12.29
CA LEU A 107 7.97 8.62 -11.55
C LEU A 107 7.95 7.37 -12.42
N LYS A 108 7.70 7.45 -13.74
CA LYS A 108 7.70 6.32 -14.68
C LYS A 108 9.09 5.98 -15.22
N GLY A 109 10.07 6.86 -15.03
CA GLY A 109 11.44 6.68 -15.49
C GLY A 109 12.37 6.19 -14.38
N GLU A 110 13.69 6.29 -14.56
CA GLU A 110 14.67 5.65 -13.68
C GLU A 110 14.60 6.12 -12.21
N MET A 111 14.88 5.21 -11.27
CA MET A 111 14.91 5.51 -9.84
C MET A 111 16.35 5.51 -9.33
N ASN A 112 16.77 6.63 -8.74
CA ASN A 112 18.10 6.82 -8.20
C ASN A 112 18.02 7.08 -6.70
N ILE A 113 18.74 6.28 -5.91
CA ILE A 113 18.76 6.40 -4.45
C ILE A 113 20.14 6.82 -3.98
N THR A 114 20.17 7.84 -3.13
CA THR A 114 21.40 8.40 -2.56
C THR A 114 21.34 8.35 -1.05
N LEU A 115 22.37 7.79 -0.41
CA LEU A 115 22.56 7.88 1.03
C LEU A 115 23.48 9.07 1.31
N ILE A 116 22.96 10.06 2.02
CA ILE A 116 23.66 11.32 2.28
C ILE A 116 24.85 11.05 3.20
N ASN A 117 26.02 11.56 2.82
CA ASN A 117 27.29 11.46 3.57
C ASN A 117 27.86 10.04 3.72
N GLU A 118 27.37 9.07 2.93
CA GLU A 118 27.80 7.69 3.05
C GLU A 118 28.06 7.08 1.65
N PRO A 119 29.23 6.45 1.43
CA PRO A 119 29.52 5.81 0.15
C PRO A 119 28.63 4.56 0.00
N GLY A 120 27.53 4.72 -0.74
CA GLY A 120 26.70 3.62 -1.21
C GLY A 120 26.78 3.51 -2.73
N VAL A 121 27.02 2.29 -3.25
CA VAL A 121 27.08 2.06 -4.70
C VAL A 121 26.17 0.89 -5.09
N GLY A 122 25.35 1.11 -6.12
CA GLY A 122 24.57 0.07 -6.79
C GLY A 122 23.31 -0.37 -6.04
N VAL A 123 22.86 -1.59 -6.35
CA VAL A 123 21.57 -2.18 -5.95
C VAL A 123 21.38 -2.28 -4.43
N GLY A 124 22.47 -2.32 -3.66
CA GLY A 124 22.41 -2.38 -2.20
C GLY A 124 21.70 -1.18 -1.57
N VAL A 125 21.87 0.01 -2.15
CA VAL A 125 21.26 1.25 -1.67
C VAL A 125 19.76 1.26 -1.93
N THR A 126 19.34 0.86 -3.13
CA THR A 126 17.91 0.72 -3.47
C THR A 126 17.22 -0.29 -2.57
N ARG A 127 17.86 -1.44 -2.34
CA ARG A 127 17.32 -2.46 -1.43
C ARG A 127 17.14 -1.93 -0.01
N GLU A 128 18.14 -1.24 0.52
CA GLU A 128 18.06 -0.63 1.85
C GLU A 128 16.94 0.41 1.93
N PHE A 129 16.79 1.27 0.91
CA PHE A 129 15.69 2.21 0.83
C PHE A 129 14.33 1.51 0.95
N PHE A 130 14.11 0.42 0.21
CA PHE A 130 12.84 -0.31 0.29
C PHE A 130 12.67 -1.09 1.59
N GLN A 131 13.75 -1.48 2.27
CA GLN A 131 13.68 -2.00 3.66
C GLN A 131 13.25 -0.91 4.65
N ILE A 132 13.70 0.34 4.47
CA ILE A 132 13.21 1.48 5.26
C ILE A 132 11.73 1.71 4.98
N VAL A 133 11.34 1.75 3.70
CA VAL A 133 9.92 1.90 3.30
C VAL A 133 9.05 0.81 3.92
N GLN A 134 9.48 -0.45 3.88
CA GLN A 134 8.78 -1.55 4.53
C GLN A 134 8.55 -1.27 6.03
N ARG A 135 9.61 -0.88 6.75
CA ARG A 135 9.55 -0.64 8.20
C ARG A 135 8.65 0.54 8.55
N CYS A 136 8.72 1.62 7.78
CA CYS A 136 7.99 2.85 8.05
C CYS A 136 6.51 2.77 7.66
N PHE A 137 6.16 2.11 6.55
CA PHE A 137 4.82 2.23 5.96
C PHE A 137 3.99 0.94 6.01
N PHE A 138 4.61 -0.25 6.03
CA PHE A 138 3.90 -1.52 5.81
C PHE A 138 3.92 -2.48 7.00
N ARG A 139 4.59 -2.14 8.11
CA ARG A 139 4.57 -2.97 9.32
C ARG A 139 3.41 -2.55 10.24
N PRO A 140 2.41 -3.41 10.48
CA PRO A 140 1.45 -3.20 11.54
C PRO A 140 2.14 -3.25 12.91
N VAL A 141 1.64 -2.49 13.87
CA VAL A 141 2.10 -2.57 15.26
C VAL A 141 1.45 -3.81 15.88
N LEU A 142 2.25 -4.85 16.18
CA LEU A 142 1.75 -6.04 16.88
C LEU A 142 1.28 -5.64 18.29
N THR A 143 -0.03 -5.57 18.49
CA THR A 143 -0.65 -5.32 19.78
C THR A 143 -0.50 -6.58 20.65
N GLY A 144 0.52 -6.61 21.53
CA GLY A 144 0.67 -7.69 22.52
C GLY A 144 2.08 -8.01 22.99
N GLY A 145 3.13 -7.43 22.40
CA GLY A 145 4.51 -7.62 22.86
C GLY A 145 4.99 -6.48 23.75
N SER A 146 5.28 -6.76 25.01
CA SER A 146 6.07 -5.88 25.88
C SER A 146 7.38 -5.50 25.17
N GLN A 147 7.56 -4.20 24.93
CA GLN A 147 8.80 -3.56 24.47
C GLN A 147 9.38 -4.01 23.11
N SER A 148 9.06 -3.23 22.08
CA SER A 148 10.04 -2.66 21.16
C SER A 148 9.43 -1.37 20.61
N GLN A 149 9.36 -0.34 21.45
CA GLN A 149 9.37 1.00 20.89
C GLN A 149 10.60 1.07 19.99
N VAL A 150 10.39 1.30 18.69
CA VAL A 150 11.38 2.08 17.96
C VAL A 150 11.53 3.33 18.80
N SER A 151 12.67 3.44 19.49
CA SER A 151 13.15 4.59 20.24
C SER A 151 12.18 5.77 20.16
N ALA A 152 11.33 5.93 21.18
CA ALA A 152 10.76 7.24 21.47
C ALA A 152 11.89 8.15 21.99
N ALA A 153 12.92 8.37 21.20
CA ALA A 153 13.62 9.64 21.25
C ALA A 153 12.57 10.67 20.85
N LYS A 154 12.11 11.47 21.82
CA LYS A 154 11.31 12.67 21.53
C LYS A 154 11.99 13.38 20.35
N PRO A 155 11.27 13.67 19.25
CA PRO A 155 11.88 14.37 18.13
C PRO A 155 12.50 15.64 18.69
N ALA A 156 13.78 15.86 18.38
CA ALA A 156 14.49 17.04 18.85
C ALA A 156 13.67 18.27 18.46
N PRO A 157 13.57 19.30 19.32
CA PRO A 157 12.61 20.41 19.14
C PRO A 157 12.70 21.13 17.78
N HIS A 158 13.85 21.05 17.09
CA HIS A 158 14.05 21.59 15.74
C HIS A 158 13.39 20.76 14.60
N VAL A 159 13.03 19.50 14.83
CA VAL A 159 12.31 18.63 13.88
C VAL A 159 10.84 19.05 13.77
N LEU A 160 10.24 19.45 14.89
CA LEU A 160 8.89 20.04 14.93
C LEU A 160 8.84 21.41 14.23
N GLU A 161 9.98 22.11 14.17
CA GLU A 161 10.14 23.44 13.59
C GLU A 161 10.30 23.41 12.05
N ILE A 162 10.85 22.33 11.50
CA ILE A 162 10.95 22.15 10.04
C ILE A 162 9.58 21.77 9.45
N GLY A 163 8.84 20.86 10.10
CA GLY A 163 7.49 20.49 9.67
C GLY A 163 6.50 21.67 9.65
N SER A 164 6.61 22.61 10.60
CA SER A 164 5.80 23.84 10.62
C SER A 164 6.20 24.83 9.53
N GLN A 165 7.50 24.96 9.21
CA GLN A 165 7.98 25.79 8.10
C GLN A 165 7.46 25.28 6.74
N TRP A 166 7.33 23.96 6.58
CA TRP A 166 6.78 23.35 5.36
C TRP A 166 5.27 23.58 5.18
N LEU A 167 4.50 23.51 6.27
CA LEU A 167 3.06 23.81 6.22
C LEU A 167 2.79 25.28 5.85
N GLN A 168 3.71 26.18 6.20
CA GLN A 168 3.67 27.59 5.79
C GLN A 168 4.04 27.79 4.32
N LEU A 169 5.03 27.05 3.79
CA LEU A 169 5.42 27.11 2.38
C LEU A 169 4.35 26.51 1.43
N ALA A 170 3.67 25.45 1.85
CA ALA A 170 2.55 24.89 1.08
C ALA A 170 1.34 25.84 1.02
N ARG A 171 1.15 26.68 2.04
CA ARG A 171 0.11 27.73 2.07
C ARG A 171 0.49 28.94 1.21
N SER A 172 1.78 29.24 1.05
CA SER A 172 2.24 30.37 0.24
C SER A 172 2.36 30.08 -1.26
N GLN A 173 2.35 28.80 -1.68
CA GLN A 173 2.45 28.40 -3.09
C GLN A 173 1.11 28.00 -3.74
N SER A 174 -0.03 28.21 -3.07
CA SER A 174 -1.33 28.09 -3.75
C SER A 174 -1.56 29.31 -4.65
N PRO A 175 -1.76 29.16 -5.97
CA PRO A 175 -2.01 30.30 -6.84
C PRO A 175 -3.43 30.81 -6.61
N GLN A 176 -3.57 31.94 -5.91
CA GLN A 176 -4.79 32.75 -6.01
C GLN A 176 -4.74 33.58 -7.29
N ASN A 177 -5.73 33.33 -8.16
CA ASN A 177 -6.08 34.20 -9.28
C ASN A 177 -6.25 35.65 -8.81
N GLY A 178 -5.74 36.57 -9.61
CA GLY A 178 -5.52 37.96 -9.23
C GLY A 178 -6.76 38.84 -9.16
N ASN A 179 -6.62 39.94 -8.40
CA ASN A 179 -6.94 41.27 -8.89
C ASN A 179 -6.20 42.31 -8.04
N GLY A 180 -5.58 43.29 -8.70
CA GLY A 180 -4.62 44.21 -8.07
C GLY A 180 -5.25 45.39 -7.33
N ASN A 181 -4.47 46.02 -6.45
CA ASN A 181 -4.15 47.45 -6.59
C ASN A 181 -2.95 47.90 -5.75
N LYS A 182 -2.20 48.84 -6.32
CA LYS A 182 -1.04 49.57 -5.79
C LYS A 182 -1.34 50.30 -4.46
N LYS A 183 -0.39 50.27 -3.51
CA LYS A 183 0.26 51.49 -2.96
C LYS A 183 1.52 51.19 -2.13
N ARG A 184 2.49 52.09 -2.30
CA ARG A 184 3.86 52.12 -1.74
C ARG A 184 3.88 52.66 -0.29
N ASN A 185 4.95 52.26 0.40
CA ASN A 185 5.68 52.88 1.52
C ASN A 185 4.95 53.07 2.86
N ASP A 186 5.47 52.43 3.91
CA ASP A 186 6.27 53.14 4.92
C ASP A 186 7.04 52.15 5.83
N GLU A 187 8.32 52.45 6.01
CA GLU A 187 9.18 51.88 7.05
C GLU A 187 8.76 52.43 8.42
N LYS A 188 8.59 51.55 9.41
CA LYS A 188 8.89 51.85 10.82
C LYS A 188 8.94 50.57 11.66
N GLY A 189 10.03 50.43 12.39
CA GLY A 189 10.34 49.29 13.24
C GLY A 189 9.31 49.02 14.33
N GLY A 190 9.11 47.74 14.62
CA GLY A 190 8.25 47.27 15.69
C GLY A 190 8.56 45.82 16.03
N ARG A 191 9.25 45.63 17.16
CA ARG A 191 9.43 44.39 17.93
C ARG A 191 8.43 43.27 17.57
N SER A 192 8.94 42.19 17.00
CA SER A 192 8.20 40.97 16.70
C SER A 192 7.62 40.39 18.00
N LYS A 193 6.30 40.51 18.18
CA LYS A 193 5.56 39.73 19.18
C LYS A 193 5.65 38.27 18.76
N ARG A 194 6.30 37.46 19.60
CA ARG A 194 6.32 35.99 19.53
C ARG A 194 4.88 35.48 19.36
N GLY A 195 4.57 34.96 18.19
CA GLY A 195 3.35 34.20 17.94
C GLY A 195 3.40 32.89 18.70
N ARG A 196 2.31 32.61 19.42
CA ARG A 196 2.05 31.38 20.20
C ARG A 196 2.13 30.14 19.30
N PRO A 197 2.70 29.00 19.75
CA PRO A 197 2.76 27.79 18.95
C PRO A 197 1.34 27.22 18.81
N THR A 198 0.87 27.13 17.57
CA THR A 198 -0.29 26.30 17.23
C THR A 198 0.17 24.84 17.24
N ARG A 199 -0.63 23.97 17.87
CA ARG A 199 -0.33 22.55 18.06
C ARG A 199 -0.28 21.88 16.68
N ASN A 200 0.93 21.54 16.22
CA ASN A 200 1.20 20.73 15.02
C ASN A 200 0.73 19.29 15.27
N GLY A 201 -0.38 18.86 14.66
CA GLY A 201 -0.68 17.43 14.50
C GLY A 201 0.30 16.84 13.50
N GLY A 202 1.31 16.10 13.98
CA GLY A 202 2.29 15.44 13.12
C GLY A 202 1.70 14.20 12.43
N PHE A 203 2.19 13.86 11.25
CA PHE A 203 1.77 12.66 10.49
C PHE A 203 1.84 11.35 11.29
N ALA A 204 2.59 11.32 12.40
CA ALA A 204 2.69 10.17 13.30
C ALA A 204 1.33 9.72 13.88
N GLU A 205 0.37 10.62 14.11
CA GLU A 205 -0.97 10.28 14.61
C GLU A 205 -1.80 9.52 13.56
N LEU A 206 -1.39 9.56 12.29
CA LEU A 206 -2.04 8.82 11.20
C LEU A 206 -1.56 7.37 11.10
N PHE A 207 -0.64 6.91 11.94
CA PHE A 207 -0.17 5.51 11.93
C PHE A 207 -0.87 4.68 13.02
N PRO A 208 -1.02 3.35 12.81
CA PRO A 208 -0.62 2.58 11.63
C PRO A 208 -1.56 2.78 10.43
N LEU A 209 -1.03 2.58 9.22
CA LEU A 209 -1.80 2.69 7.96
C LEU A 209 -2.44 1.36 7.54
N PHE A 210 -1.85 0.26 7.98
CA PHE A 210 -2.32 -1.08 7.69
C PHE A 210 -2.42 -1.87 8.99
N ASP A 211 -3.38 -2.79 9.00
CA ASP A 211 -3.53 -3.78 10.06
C ASP A 211 -3.74 -5.16 9.43
N PHE A 212 -3.58 -6.21 10.23
CA PHE A 212 -3.85 -7.58 9.80
C PHE A 212 -5.36 -7.81 9.68
N VAL A 213 -5.77 -8.50 8.61
CA VAL A 213 -7.19 -8.85 8.38
C VAL A 213 -7.72 -9.76 9.48
N ASP A 214 -6.92 -10.72 9.94
CA ASP A 214 -7.22 -11.60 11.07
C ASP A 214 -6.13 -11.45 12.15
N LYS A 215 -6.59 -11.24 13.39
CA LYS A 215 -5.74 -11.13 14.58
C LYS A 215 -5.04 -12.45 14.95
N GLN A 216 -5.52 -13.60 14.48
CA GLN A 216 -5.00 -14.89 14.89
C GLN A 216 -4.14 -15.62 13.86
N ARG A 217 -4.33 -15.43 12.54
CA ARG A 217 -3.68 -16.34 11.57
C ARG A 217 -3.28 -15.78 10.19
N SER A 218 -3.44 -14.50 9.88
CA SER A 218 -3.08 -14.01 8.54
C SER A 218 -2.03 -12.91 8.58
N GLU A 219 -0.89 -13.12 7.91
CA GLU A 219 0.07 -12.05 7.57
C GLU A 219 -0.46 -11.12 6.45
N VAL A 220 -1.77 -11.16 6.19
CA VAL A 220 -2.46 -10.43 5.15
C VAL A 220 -2.90 -9.08 5.69
N LEU A 221 -2.54 -8.02 4.97
CA LEU A 221 -2.77 -6.64 5.31
C LEU A 221 -4.06 -6.11 4.68
N ALA A 222 -4.75 -5.25 5.42
CA ALA A 222 -5.76 -4.34 4.92
C ALA A 222 -5.48 -2.93 5.44
N ILE A 223 -6.12 -1.92 4.84
CA ILE A 223 -6.08 -0.56 5.40
C ILE A 223 -6.63 -0.61 6.85
N ALA A 224 -5.91 0.00 7.78
CA ALA A 224 -6.32 0.06 9.17
C ALA A 224 -7.64 0.85 9.29
N ALA A 225 -8.69 0.18 9.77
CA ALA A 225 -10.01 0.77 9.93
C ALA A 225 -9.95 1.97 10.89
N ARG A 226 -10.60 3.07 10.51
CA ARG A 226 -10.63 4.29 11.34
C ARG A 226 -11.93 4.33 12.14
N PRO A 227 -11.88 4.67 13.45
CA PRO A 227 -13.10 4.87 14.22
C PRO A 227 -13.97 5.95 13.57
N ALA A 228 -15.26 5.64 13.41
CA ALA A 228 -16.25 6.63 13.00
C ALA A 228 -16.72 7.39 14.25
N TYR A 229 -16.67 8.71 14.22
CA TYR A 229 -17.09 9.55 15.34
C TYR A 229 -18.44 10.19 15.06
N VAL A 230 -19.30 10.30 16.07
CA VAL A 230 -20.61 10.96 15.98
C VAL A 230 -20.82 11.83 17.20
N SER A 231 -21.45 13.00 17.03
CA SER A 231 -21.74 13.87 18.17
C SER A 231 -22.90 13.31 19.00
N LYS A 232 -22.84 13.49 20.32
CA LYS A 232 -23.92 13.10 21.23
C LYS A 232 -25.28 13.72 20.84
N GLN A 233 -25.28 14.95 20.35
CA GLN A 233 -26.50 15.62 19.86
C GLN A 233 -27.19 14.86 18.73
N VAL A 234 -26.42 14.33 17.77
CA VAL A 234 -26.96 13.52 16.67
C VAL A 234 -27.52 12.21 17.21
N ILE A 235 -26.81 11.56 18.13
CA ILE A 235 -27.28 10.31 18.76
C ILE A 235 -28.59 10.52 19.52
N ASP A 236 -28.68 11.58 20.33
CA ASP A 236 -29.88 11.88 21.12
C ASP A 236 -31.07 12.23 20.22
N ALA A 237 -30.85 12.95 19.11
CA ALA A 237 -31.87 13.23 18.11
C ALA A 237 -32.38 11.94 17.44
N LYS A 238 -31.48 11.09 16.96
CA LYS A 238 -31.79 9.79 16.33
C LYS A 238 -32.58 8.86 17.25
N ARG A 239 -32.20 8.80 18.53
CA ARG A 239 -32.95 8.04 19.56
C ARG A 239 -34.34 8.60 19.81
N SER A 240 -34.51 9.91 19.82
CA SER A 240 -35.81 10.56 20.00
C SER A 240 -36.77 10.25 18.84
N GLU A 241 -36.23 10.14 17.63
CA GLU A 241 -36.96 9.74 16.41
C GLU A 241 -37.19 8.23 16.30
N LYS A 242 -36.64 7.42 17.22
CA LYS A 242 -36.61 5.94 17.14
C LYS A 242 -35.99 5.43 15.83
N ASN A 243 -35.05 6.16 15.24
CA ASN A 243 -34.33 5.79 14.02
C ASN A 243 -32.83 5.69 14.33
N LEU A 244 -32.24 4.50 14.17
CA LEU A 244 -30.82 4.24 14.41
C LEU A 244 -29.95 4.40 13.15
N GLY A 245 -30.57 4.73 12.02
CA GLY A 245 -29.93 4.92 10.73
C GLY A 245 -29.11 6.20 10.66
N LEU A 246 -27.83 6.03 10.35
CA LEU A 246 -26.86 7.07 10.07
C LEU A 246 -26.59 7.18 8.57
N THR A 247 -26.27 8.39 8.17
CA THR A 247 -25.76 8.73 6.85
C THR A 247 -24.33 9.25 6.97
N ARG A 248 -23.63 9.37 5.84
CA ARG A 248 -22.27 9.93 5.80
C ARG A 248 -22.19 11.36 6.39
N LYS A 249 -23.29 12.11 6.40
CA LYS A 249 -23.35 13.49 6.92
C LYS A 249 -23.40 13.56 8.45
N ASP A 250 -23.82 12.48 9.09
CA ASP A 250 -23.96 12.39 10.54
C ASP A 250 -22.61 12.12 11.23
N LEU A 251 -21.64 11.62 10.47
CA LEU A 251 -20.29 11.32 10.96
C LEU A 251 -19.45 12.59 11.05
N LEU A 252 -18.73 12.73 12.17
CA LEU A 252 -17.69 13.73 12.36
C LEU A 252 -16.45 13.30 11.56
N VAL A 253 -16.12 14.08 10.53
CA VAL A 253 -14.99 13.82 9.65
C VAL A 253 -14.05 15.02 9.67
N ASP A 254 -12.81 14.81 10.12
CA ASP A 254 -11.76 15.81 9.98
C ASP A 254 -11.28 15.86 8.53
N SER A 255 -11.66 16.91 7.81
CA SER A 255 -11.24 17.09 6.41
C SER A 255 -9.73 17.16 6.24
N SER A 256 -9.01 17.71 7.23
CA SER A 256 -7.56 17.84 7.18
C SER A 256 -6.87 16.49 7.33
N GLU A 257 -7.37 15.64 8.23
CA GLU A 257 -6.93 14.25 8.40
C GLU A 257 -7.18 13.45 7.12
N VAL A 258 -8.40 13.55 6.57
CA VAL A 258 -8.78 12.85 5.34
C VAL A 258 -7.86 13.24 4.18
N ASP A 259 -7.56 14.52 4.02
CA ASP A 259 -6.68 14.99 2.94
C ASP A 259 -5.22 14.59 3.15
N ALA A 260 -4.75 14.52 4.40
CA ALA A 260 -3.43 13.98 4.73
C ALA A 260 -3.35 12.48 4.39
N LEU A 261 -4.36 11.69 4.79
CA LEU A 261 -4.46 10.26 4.48
C LEU A 261 -4.53 10.01 2.97
N LYS A 262 -5.31 10.79 2.21
CA LYS A 262 -5.34 10.68 0.74
C LYS A 262 -3.96 10.84 0.12
N LYS A 263 -3.17 11.82 0.58
CA LYS A 263 -1.79 12.04 0.10
C LYS A 263 -0.87 10.89 0.50
N LEU A 264 -1.04 10.38 1.72
CA LEU A 264 -0.25 9.26 2.25
C LEU A 264 -0.50 7.98 1.46
N TYR A 265 -1.77 7.61 1.21
CA TYR A 265 -2.10 6.45 0.39
C TYR A 265 -1.72 6.62 -1.07
N LEU A 266 -1.80 7.84 -1.63
CA LEU A 266 -1.23 8.14 -2.95
C LEU A 266 0.28 7.84 -2.98
N CYS A 267 1.02 8.26 -1.96
CA CYS A 267 2.45 7.97 -1.86
C CYS A 267 2.73 6.47 -1.72
N ILE A 268 1.96 5.74 -0.89
CA ILE A 268 2.06 4.28 -0.78
C ILE A 268 1.88 3.62 -2.14
N GLY A 269 0.87 4.03 -2.91
CA GLY A 269 0.65 3.55 -4.26
C GLY A 269 1.88 3.70 -5.16
N ARG A 270 2.50 4.88 -5.11
CA ARG A 270 3.75 5.16 -5.84
C ARG A 270 4.90 4.28 -5.35
N LEU A 271 5.07 4.14 -4.05
CA LEU A 271 6.11 3.28 -3.46
C LEU A 271 5.94 1.82 -3.87
N ILE A 272 4.72 1.29 -3.92
CA ILE A 272 4.43 -0.08 -4.39
C ILE A 272 4.89 -0.27 -5.84
N GLY A 273 4.51 0.63 -6.75
CA GLY A 273 4.88 0.46 -8.15
C GLY A 273 6.37 0.72 -8.43
N LEU A 274 7.01 1.63 -7.68
CA LEU A 274 8.46 1.79 -7.71
C LEU A 274 9.18 0.54 -7.18
N ALA A 275 8.67 -0.10 -6.12
CA ALA A 275 9.25 -1.32 -5.57
C ALA A 275 9.24 -2.46 -6.60
N ILE A 276 8.09 -2.67 -7.26
CA ILE A 276 7.93 -3.65 -8.33
C ILE A 276 8.95 -3.43 -9.45
N ARG A 277 9.05 -2.20 -9.96
CA ARG A 277 9.95 -1.84 -11.07
C ARG A 277 11.44 -1.97 -10.73
N ASN A 278 11.78 -1.95 -9.45
CA ASN A 278 13.15 -2.09 -8.97
C ASN A 278 13.46 -3.46 -8.37
N HIS A 279 12.58 -4.46 -8.58
CA HIS A 279 12.73 -5.82 -8.09
C HIS A 279 12.86 -5.89 -6.55
N GLN A 280 12.23 -4.96 -5.83
CA GLN A 280 12.30 -4.90 -4.37
C GLN A 280 10.96 -5.30 -3.75
N PRO A 281 10.92 -6.36 -2.91
CA PRO A 281 9.71 -6.70 -2.16
C PRO A 281 9.50 -5.73 -0.99
N LEU A 282 8.25 -5.56 -0.56
CA LEU A 282 7.86 -4.64 0.51
C LEU A 282 7.47 -5.34 1.81
N SER A 283 7.46 -6.68 1.88
CA SER A 283 6.96 -7.31 3.11
C SER A 283 5.45 -7.39 3.21
N ALA A 284 4.73 -6.87 2.21
CA ALA A 284 3.32 -6.54 2.31
C ALA A 284 2.48 -7.55 1.52
N ASP A 285 1.66 -8.32 2.22
CA ASP A 285 0.76 -9.28 1.59
C ASP A 285 -0.66 -8.72 1.59
N PHE A 286 -1.18 -8.34 0.42
CA PHE A 286 -2.56 -7.91 0.27
C PHE A 286 -3.41 -9.03 -0.37
N PRO A 287 -4.72 -9.13 -0.07
CA PRO A 287 -5.64 -10.08 -0.70
C PRO A 287 -5.61 -10.01 -2.23
N LEU A 288 -5.99 -11.07 -2.95
CA LEU A 288 -6.00 -11.03 -4.42
C LEU A 288 -6.99 -9.99 -4.97
N VAL A 289 -8.13 -9.79 -4.30
CA VAL A 289 -9.09 -8.74 -4.66
C VAL A 289 -8.48 -7.33 -4.65
N PHE A 290 -7.49 -7.06 -3.79
CA PHE A 290 -6.74 -5.81 -3.81
C PHE A 290 -6.00 -5.64 -5.15
N TRP A 291 -5.29 -6.66 -5.62
CA TRP A 291 -4.53 -6.58 -6.87
C TRP A 291 -5.41 -6.47 -8.10
N ARG A 292 -6.54 -7.19 -8.12
CA ARG A 292 -7.58 -7.05 -9.14
C ARG A 292 -8.13 -5.62 -9.18
N PHE A 293 -8.42 -5.03 -8.02
CA PHE A 293 -8.84 -3.63 -7.91
C PHE A 293 -7.78 -2.64 -8.44
N MET A 294 -6.51 -2.87 -8.11
CA MET A 294 -5.39 -2.01 -8.54
C MET A 294 -5.21 -2.04 -10.07
N MET A 295 -5.43 -3.19 -10.70
CA MET A 295 -5.31 -3.39 -12.15
C MET A 295 -6.50 -2.83 -12.96
N ARG A 296 -7.66 -2.57 -12.34
CA ARG A 296 -8.92 -2.23 -13.02
C ARG A 296 -9.31 -3.27 -14.10
N ASP A 297 -9.07 -4.54 -13.82
CA ASP A 297 -9.65 -5.58 -14.66
C ASP A 297 -11.18 -5.62 -14.47
N GLN A 298 -11.93 -5.96 -15.52
CA GLN A 298 -13.38 -5.73 -15.59
C GLN A 298 -14.15 -6.47 -14.48
N SER A 299 -15.15 -5.77 -13.91
CA SER A 299 -16.12 -6.17 -12.87
C SER A 299 -15.64 -7.25 -11.88
N LEU A 300 -15.02 -6.81 -10.79
CA LEU A 300 -14.93 -7.62 -9.56
C LEU A 300 -16.31 -8.16 -9.19
N SER A 301 -16.38 -9.47 -8.99
CA SER A 301 -17.57 -10.15 -8.52
C SER A 301 -17.76 -9.90 -7.02
N TRP A 302 -18.95 -10.14 -6.48
CA TRP A 302 -19.18 -9.99 -5.04
C TRP A 302 -18.37 -11.04 -4.27
N GLU A 303 -18.15 -12.22 -4.87
CA GLU A 303 -17.35 -13.31 -4.30
C GLU A 303 -15.89 -12.93 -4.10
N ASP A 304 -15.33 -12.12 -5.01
CA ASP A 304 -13.94 -11.65 -4.90
C ASP A 304 -13.74 -10.83 -3.61
N TYR A 305 -14.70 -9.99 -3.24
CA TYR A 305 -14.64 -9.17 -2.02
C TYR A 305 -14.73 -10.00 -0.73
N CYS A 306 -15.21 -11.25 -0.82
CA CYS A 306 -15.37 -12.14 0.32
C CYS A 306 -14.22 -13.16 0.46
N GLU A 307 -13.10 -12.99 -0.26
CA GLU A 307 -11.94 -13.90 -0.25
C GLU A 307 -11.47 -14.31 1.16
N ASN A 308 -11.61 -13.41 2.14
CA ASN A 308 -11.09 -13.61 3.50
C ASN A 308 -12.11 -14.24 4.47
N SER A 309 -13.36 -14.50 4.07
CA SER A 309 -14.37 -15.07 4.95
C SER A 309 -15.42 -15.91 4.22
N ASP A 310 -15.26 -17.22 4.29
CA ASP A 310 -16.25 -18.18 3.78
C ASP A 310 -17.61 -18.05 4.48
N VAL A 311 -17.60 -17.69 5.77
CA VAL A 311 -18.85 -17.49 6.54
C VAL A 311 -19.63 -16.33 5.98
N PHE A 312 -18.96 -15.19 5.76
CA PHE A 312 -19.62 -14.02 5.17
C PHE A 312 -20.06 -14.30 3.73
N LYS A 313 -19.22 -14.98 2.94
CA LYS A 313 -19.57 -15.40 1.58
C LYS A 313 -20.85 -16.25 1.54
N ARG A 314 -20.99 -17.24 2.44
CA ARG A 314 -22.20 -18.06 2.54
C ARG A 314 -23.43 -17.25 2.94
N SER A 315 -23.27 -16.26 3.82
CA SER A 315 -24.39 -15.39 4.21
C SER A 315 -24.91 -14.55 3.03
N LEU A 316 -24.02 -14.04 2.17
CA LEU A 316 -24.43 -13.32 0.97
C LEU A 316 -25.00 -14.25 -0.11
N GLN A 317 -24.46 -15.47 -0.23
CA GLN A 317 -25.04 -16.49 -1.11
C GLN A 317 -26.48 -16.82 -0.71
N PHE A 318 -26.73 -16.99 0.60
CA PHE A 318 -28.09 -17.18 1.12
C PHE A 318 -29.03 -16.04 0.67
N MET A 319 -28.58 -14.78 0.77
CA MET A 319 -29.39 -13.64 0.32
C MET A 319 -29.69 -13.66 -1.18
N LEU A 320 -28.80 -14.20 -2.01
CA LEU A 320 -29.05 -14.39 -3.44
C LEU A 320 -30.05 -15.51 -3.73
N ASP A 321 -29.94 -16.61 -2.99
CA ASP A 321 -30.77 -17.80 -3.17
C ASP A 321 -32.17 -17.63 -2.55
N HIS A 322 -32.32 -16.71 -1.59
CA HIS A 322 -33.57 -16.44 -0.88
C HIS A 322 -34.66 -15.84 -1.79
N ASP A 323 -35.89 -16.31 -1.62
CA ASP A 323 -37.09 -15.78 -2.28
C ASP A 323 -37.86 -14.85 -1.35
N PHE A 324 -37.67 -13.54 -1.55
CA PHE A 324 -38.29 -12.50 -0.72
C PHE A 324 -39.81 -12.39 -0.89
N ASP A 325 -40.36 -12.89 -2.00
CA ASP A 325 -41.81 -12.88 -2.24
C ASP A 325 -42.50 -14.04 -1.51
N ALA A 326 -41.81 -15.16 -1.35
CA ALA A 326 -42.30 -16.34 -0.62
C ALA A 326 -42.14 -16.19 0.91
N GLU A 327 -40.99 -15.68 1.36
CA GLU A 327 -40.69 -15.47 2.78
C GLU A 327 -40.05 -14.08 2.99
N PRO A 328 -40.86 -13.07 3.35
CA PRO A 328 -40.35 -11.71 3.55
C PRO A 328 -39.33 -11.64 4.70
N LEU A 329 -38.18 -10.99 4.45
CA LEU A 329 -37.18 -10.68 5.47
C LEU A 329 -37.05 -9.17 5.62
N ASP A 330 -36.96 -8.69 6.87
CA ASP A 330 -36.70 -7.27 7.16
C ASP A 330 -35.20 -6.97 6.98
N VAL A 331 -34.79 -6.85 5.72
CA VAL A 331 -33.42 -6.45 5.35
C VAL A 331 -33.50 -5.20 4.50
N ARG A 332 -32.71 -4.19 4.85
CA ARG A 332 -32.59 -2.94 4.08
C ARG A 332 -31.17 -2.74 3.57
N PHE A 333 -30.96 -1.72 2.74
CA PHE A 333 -29.64 -1.36 2.21
C PHE A 333 -28.77 -0.63 3.25
N ASP A 334 -28.53 -1.28 4.38
CA ASP A 334 -27.72 -0.80 5.49
C ASP A 334 -26.74 -1.86 6.02
N TYR A 335 -25.94 -1.46 7.00
CA TYR A 335 -25.10 -2.34 7.79
C TYR A 335 -24.84 -1.78 9.18
N THR A 336 -24.65 -2.67 10.15
CA THR A 336 -24.26 -2.27 11.51
C THR A 336 -22.77 -1.91 11.58
N MET A 337 -22.46 -0.80 12.24
CA MET A 337 -21.10 -0.41 12.60
C MET A 337 -21.04 0.14 14.02
N ASP A 338 -19.87 0.06 14.64
CA ASP A 338 -19.61 0.74 15.91
C ASP A 338 -19.12 2.16 15.66
N VAL A 339 -19.70 3.12 16.36
CA VAL A 339 -19.33 4.53 16.34
C VAL A 339 -18.92 5.01 17.72
N VAL A 340 -17.95 5.91 17.77
CA VAL A 340 -17.50 6.58 18.99
C VAL A 340 -18.28 7.87 19.17
N VAL A 341 -19.03 7.94 20.27
CA VAL A 341 -19.78 9.12 20.65
C VAL A 341 -18.84 10.14 21.28
N VAL A 342 -19.02 11.39 20.86
CA VAL A 342 -18.23 12.51 21.33
C VAL A 342 -19.13 13.63 21.81
N ASP A 343 -18.79 14.17 22.97
CA ASP A 343 -19.56 15.25 23.59
C ASP A 343 -19.05 16.60 23.03
N ASN A 344 -19.89 17.25 22.23
CA ASN A 344 -19.67 18.64 21.80
C ASN A 344 -20.15 19.58 22.93
N GLU A 345 -19.52 19.54 24.10
CA GLU A 345 -19.71 20.62 25.07
C GLU A 345 -18.88 21.83 24.63
N THR A 346 -19.43 22.60 23.68
CA THR A 346 -19.13 24.03 23.62
C THR A 346 -19.87 24.67 24.77
N ASP A 347 -19.12 25.02 25.80
CA ASP A 347 -19.57 25.75 26.98
C ASP A 347 -20.33 27.03 26.58
N THR A 348 -21.65 26.96 26.58
CA THR A 348 -22.52 28.14 26.44
C THR A 348 -23.49 28.16 27.61
N GLY A 349 -23.16 28.87 28.69
CA GLY A 349 -24.11 29.07 29.78
C GLY A 349 -23.58 29.62 31.11
N THR A 350 -23.01 30.82 31.08
CA THR A 350 -22.74 31.77 32.18
C THR A 350 -23.45 31.51 33.53
N LYS A 351 -22.70 31.31 34.63
CA LYS A 351 -22.87 32.03 35.92
C LYS A 351 -21.54 32.14 36.68
N GLN A 352 -21.25 33.37 37.13
CA GLN A 352 -20.08 33.84 37.86
C GLN A 352 -19.82 33.11 39.19
N LYS A 353 -18.55 32.79 39.49
CA LYS A 353 -17.75 33.47 40.54
C LYS A 353 -16.30 32.97 40.64
N ASP A 354 -15.41 33.95 40.60
CA ASP A 354 -14.15 34.13 41.34
C ASP A 354 -12.93 33.19 41.13
N GLN A 355 -11.96 33.77 40.41
CA GLN A 355 -10.51 33.82 40.69
C GLN A 355 -9.73 32.51 40.87
N HIS A 356 -9.14 32.03 39.77
CA HIS A 356 -7.69 31.79 39.67
C HIS A 356 -7.26 31.83 38.19
N GLU A 357 -6.31 32.71 37.87
CA GLU A 357 -5.69 32.84 36.56
C GLU A 357 -4.71 31.67 36.34
N GLU A 358 -5.18 30.62 35.68
CA GLU A 358 -4.33 29.66 34.98
C GLU A 358 -4.59 29.75 33.48
N SER A 359 -3.52 29.84 32.71
CA SER A 359 -3.51 30.18 31.30
C SER A 359 -4.27 29.17 30.44
N ALA A 360 -5.49 29.53 30.04
CA ALA A 360 -6.26 28.84 29.03
C ALA A 360 -5.47 28.74 27.72
N THR A 361 -5.18 27.49 27.34
CA THR A 361 -4.73 27.09 26.01
C THR A 361 -5.77 26.10 25.49
N GLU A 362 -6.93 26.63 25.12
CA GLU A 362 -8.06 25.84 24.62
C GLU A 362 -7.83 25.46 23.15
N GLY A 363 -7.51 24.18 22.93
CA GLY A 363 -7.94 23.44 21.75
C GLY A 363 -8.94 22.41 22.24
N SER A 364 -10.16 22.43 21.66
CA SER A 364 -11.23 21.48 21.98
C SER A 364 -10.71 20.05 21.79
N VAL A 365 -10.45 19.36 22.91
CA VAL A 365 -10.19 17.93 22.90
C VAL A 365 -11.55 17.28 23.04
N LEU A 366 -12.08 16.82 21.91
CA LEU A 366 -13.20 15.89 21.80
C LEU A 366 -12.89 14.66 22.68
N LYS A 367 -13.45 14.59 23.90
CA LYS A 367 -13.29 13.43 24.78
C LYS A 367 -14.30 12.36 24.37
N PRO A 368 -13.86 11.13 24.01
CA PRO A 368 -14.78 10.07 23.66
C PRO A 368 -15.59 9.65 24.90
N SER A 369 -16.92 9.65 24.79
CA SER A 369 -17.83 9.38 25.91
C SER A 369 -18.29 7.92 25.95
N SER A 370 -18.51 7.29 24.81
CA SER A 370 -18.88 5.85 24.71
C SER A 370 -18.73 5.31 23.28
N THR A 371 -18.72 3.98 23.11
CA THR A 371 -18.86 3.33 21.79
C THR A 371 -20.24 2.67 21.71
N ILE A 372 -20.97 2.89 20.62
CA ILE A 372 -22.31 2.34 20.40
C ILE A 372 -22.43 1.77 18.99
N SER A 373 -23.26 0.74 18.82
CA SER A 373 -23.57 0.18 17.49
C SER A 373 -24.75 0.92 16.87
N MET A 374 -24.61 1.32 15.60
CA MET A 374 -25.60 2.05 14.82
C MET A 374 -25.75 1.41 13.43
N GLU A 375 -26.83 1.74 12.72
CA GLU A 375 -27.06 1.32 11.33
C GLU A 375 -26.52 2.39 10.39
N MET A 376 -25.86 2.00 9.30
CA MET A 376 -25.30 2.93 8.31
C MET A 376 -25.79 2.54 6.92
N GLU A 377 -26.24 3.52 6.15
CA GLU A 377 -26.62 3.28 4.75
C GLU A 377 -25.44 2.73 3.92
N LEU A 378 -25.67 1.67 3.14
CA LEU A 378 -24.68 1.13 2.19
C LEU A 378 -24.42 2.10 1.04
N GLN A 379 -25.48 2.79 0.62
CA GLN A 379 -25.46 3.76 -0.46
C GLN A 379 -26.35 4.94 -0.09
N LYS A 380 -25.90 6.14 -0.44
CA LYS A 380 -26.61 7.39 -0.14
C LYS A 380 -28.07 7.35 -0.58
N GLY A 381 -28.98 7.54 0.37
CA GLY A 381 -30.42 7.59 0.14
C GLY A 381 -31.09 6.23 -0.01
N MET A 382 -30.36 5.13 0.22
CA MET A 382 -30.88 3.77 0.11
C MET A 382 -31.14 3.11 1.48
N GLY A 383 -30.73 3.72 2.60
CA GLY A 383 -30.81 3.06 3.92
C GLY A 383 -32.20 2.52 4.31
N GLU A 384 -33.28 3.18 3.88
CA GLU A 384 -34.66 2.75 4.15
C GLU A 384 -35.24 1.82 3.07
N VAL A 385 -34.47 1.53 2.01
CA VAL A 385 -34.93 0.69 0.89
C VAL A 385 -34.84 -0.78 1.30
N GLU A 386 -35.96 -1.48 1.23
CA GLU A 386 -36.03 -2.93 1.51
C GLU A 386 -35.39 -3.75 0.37
N VAL A 387 -34.79 -4.87 0.77
CA VAL A 387 -34.25 -5.86 -0.16
C VAL A 387 -35.40 -6.70 -0.71
N THR A 388 -35.43 -6.86 -2.03
CA THR A 388 -36.43 -7.58 -2.80
C THR A 388 -35.74 -8.50 -3.79
N ASN A 389 -36.48 -9.45 -4.38
CA ASN A 389 -35.96 -10.29 -5.46
C ASN A 389 -35.39 -9.50 -6.65
N ALA A 390 -35.93 -8.31 -6.92
CA ALA A 390 -35.47 -7.44 -8.01
C ALA A 390 -34.14 -6.72 -7.71
N ASN A 391 -33.81 -6.47 -6.43
CA ASN A 391 -32.65 -5.67 -6.04
C ASN A 391 -31.59 -6.42 -5.19
N LYS A 392 -31.84 -7.68 -4.80
CA LYS A 392 -30.92 -8.49 -3.96
C LYS A 392 -29.51 -8.63 -4.51
N VAL A 393 -29.35 -8.67 -5.83
CA VAL A 393 -28.02 -8.71 -6.48
C VAL A 393 -27.22 -7.42 -6.19
N GLN A 394 -27.88 -6.26 -6.23
CA GLN A 394 -27.25 -4.99 -5.89
C GLN A 394 -26.91 -4.92 -4.41
N TYR A 395 -27.81 -5.36 -3.53
CA TYR A 395 -27.57 -5.43 -2.09
C TYR A 395 -26.33 -6.26 -1.77
N VAL A 396 -26.24 -7.46 -2.34
CA VAL A 396 -25.11 -8.39 -2.13
C VAL A 396 -23.79 -7.79 -2.61
N LEU A 397 -23.76 -7.15 -3.78
CA LEU A 397 -22.56 -6.47 -4.26
C LEU A 397 -22.13 -5.34 -3.32
N LEU A 398 -23.06 -4.50 -2.86
CA LEU A 398 -22.76 -3.38 -1.96
C LEU A 398 -22.30 -3.86 -0.58
N ARG A 399 -22.91 -4.92 -0.03
CA ARG A 399 -22.48 -5.53 1.23
C ARG A 399 -21.08 -6.15 1.12
N ALA A 400 -20.79 -6.81 0.00
CA ALA A 400 -19.47 -7.38 -0.25
C ALA A 400 -18.40 -6.28 -0.37
N GLN A 401 -18.68 -5.22 -1.13
CA GLN A 401 -17.80 -4.05 -1.23
C GLN A 401 -17.57 -3.38 0.13
N GLN A 402 -18.64 -3.19 0.90
CA GLN A 402 -18.56 -2.62 2.25
C GLN A 402 -17.73 -3.50 3.19
N TYR A 403 -17.87 -4.82 3.10
CA TYR A 403 -17.08 -5.75 3.90
C TYR A 403 -15.58 -5.65 3.61
N PHE A 404 -15.20 -5.54 2.34
CA PHE A 404 -13.79 -5.47 1.95
C PHE A 404 -13.17 -4.08 2.16
N PHE A 405 -13.85 -3.03 1.73
CA PHE A 405 -13.30 -1.68 1.76
C PHE A 405 -13.55 -0.93 3.05
N GLY A 406 -14.53 -1.35 3.85
CA GLY A 406 -15.02 -0.57 4.98
C GLY A 406 -15.40 0.85 4.56
N ASN A 407 -15.04 1.82 5.40
CA ASN A 407 -15.19 3.25 5.12
C ASN A 407 -14.01 3.84 4.31
N GLU A 408 -13.06 3.01 3.90
CA GLU A 408 -11.73 3.37 3.42
C GLU A 408 -11.58 3.29 1.89
N LEU A 409 -12.64 3.04 1.12
CA LEU A 409 -12.61 2.95 -0.35
C LEU A 409 -11.86 4.12 -1.02
N ILE A 410 -12.03 5.34 -0.52
CA ILE A 410 -11.34 6.53 -1.06
C ILE A 410 -9.80 6.42 -0.97
N TYR A 411 -9.29 5.74 0.05
CA TYR A 411 -7.87 5.52 0.27
C TYR A 411 -7.32 4.43 -0.66
N TYR A 412 -8.07 3.34 -0.87
CA TYR A 412 -7.75 2.36 -1.91
C TYR A 412 -7.69 3.01 -3.29
N GLN A 413 -8.65 3.88 -3.62
CA GLN A 413 -8.64 4.63 -4.87
C GLN A 413 -7.40 5.51 -5.02
N LYS A 414 -6.99 6.21 -3.97
CA LYS A 414 -5.76 7.03 -3.99
C LYS A 414 -4.50 6.21 -4.12
N MET A 415 -4.44 5.07 -3.44
CA MET A 415 -3.32 4.12 -3.60
C MET A 415 -3.24 3.61 -5.03
N ARG A 416 -4.38 3.30 -5.65
CA ARG A 416 -4.43 2.93 -7.08
C ARG A 416 -4.01 4.08 -7.99
N ASP A 417 -4.41 5.31 -7.71
CA ASP A 417 -3.98 6.48 -8.49
C ASP A 417 -2.45 6.60 -8.45
N GLY A 418 -1.84 6.49 -7.27
CA GLY A 418 -0.39 6.56 -7.08
C GLY A 418 0.36 5.37 -7.72
N PHE A 419 -0.24 4.19 -7.71
CA PHE A 419 0.30 3.04 -8.42
C PHE A 419 0.35 3.27 -9.93
N ASN A 420 -0.73 3.83 -10.50
CA ASN A 420 -0.79 4.20 -11.92
C ASN A 420 0.13 5.37 -12.31
N ASP A 421 0.58 6.19 -11.34
CA ASP A 421 1.61 7.20 -11.58
C ASP A 421 2.98 6.58 -11.88
N THR A 422 3.21 5.32 -11.52
CA THR A 422 4.53 4.67 -11.62
C THR A 422 4.59 3.52 -12.62
N ILE A 423 3.46 2.83 -12.87
CA ILE A 423 3.33 1.77 -13.87
C ILE A 423 2.12 2.09 -14.74
N LEU A 424 2.28 2.08 -16.08
CA LEU A 424 1.16 2.31 -16.98
C LEU A 424 0.19 1.14 -16.96
N ARG A 425 -1.10 1.41 -17.11
CA ARG A 425 -2.14 0.39 -17.18
C ARG A 425 -1.94 -0.61 -18.33
N SER A 426 -1.39 -0.16 -19.46
CA SER A 426 -1.00 -1.04 -20.57
C SER A 426 0.00 -2.08 -20.12
N ASP A 427 0.94 -1.72 -19.26
CA ASP A 427 2.02 -2.59 -18.84
C ASP A 427 1.56 -3.52 -17.70
N LEU A 428 0.59 -3.09 -16.89
CA LEU A 428 0.00 -3.91 -15.82
C LEU A 428 -0.70 -5.17 -16.34
N LYS A 429 -1.26 -5.12 -17.56
CA LYS A 429 -1.89 -6.28 -18.21
C LYS A 429 -0.92 -7.43 -18.51
N LEU A 430 0.39 -7.19 -18.45
CA LEU A 430 1.38 -8.26 -18.54
C LEU A 430 1.33 -9.18 -17.31
N PHE A 431 0.84 -8.69 -16.18
CA PHE A 431 0.87 -9.38 -14.91
C PHE A 431 -0.48 -9.97 -14.56
N ARG A 432 -0.47 -11.08 -13.84
CA ARG A 432 -1.65 -11.56 -13.13
C ARG A 432 -1.71 -10.97 -11.71
N PRO A 433 -2.90 -10.90 -11.08
CA PRO A 433 -3.02 -10.49 -9.68
C PRO A 433 -2.11 -11.26 -8.72
N GLU A 434 -1.96 -12.58 -8.91
CA GLU A 434 -1.12 -13.45 -8.08
C GLU A 434 0.38 -13.11 -8.25
N GLU A 435 0.78 -12.69 -9.45
CA GLU A 435 2.14 -12.27 -9.75
C GLU A 435 2.46 -10.94 -9.06
N LEU A 436 1.56 -9.95 -9.13
CA LEU A 436 1.75 -8.67 -8.42
C LEU A 436 1.78 -8.86 -6.89
N ARG A 437 0.89 -9.70 -6.35
CA ARG A 437 0.90 -10.10 -4.95
C ARG A 437 2.25 -10.67 -4.55
N ARG A 438 2.78 -11.60 -5.33
CA ARG A 438 4.08 -12.22 -5.10
C ARG A 438 5.23 -11.20 -5.15
N LEU A 439 5.22 -10.27 -6.11
CA LEU A 439 6.25 -9.22 -6.23
C LEU A 439 6.36 -8.34 -4.98
N VAL A 440 5.22 -7.98 -4.41
CA VAL A 440 5.16 -7.03 -3.29
C VAL A 440 5.29 -7.73 -1.94
N ARG A 441 4.70 -8.91 -1.79
CA ARG A 441 4.90 -9.77 -0.61
C ARG A 441 6.34 -10.25 -0.51
N GLY A 442 6.97 -10.55 -1.64
CA GLY A 442 8.22 -11.29 -1.68
C GLY A 442 8.02 -12.77 -1.36
N GLU A 443 9.15 -13.48 -1.33
CA GLU A 443 9.17 -14.91 -1.04
C GLU A 443 9.48 -15.13 0.45
N ARG A 444 8.63 -15.89 1.13
CA ARG A 444 8.76 -16.12 2.59
C ARG A 444 9.55 -17.38 2.91
N THR A 445 9.55 -18.35 1.99
CA THR A 445 10.24 -19.63 2.17
C THR A 445 11.62 -19.56 1.53
N ILE A 446 12.65 -19.80 2.34
CA ILE A 446 14.02 -19.91 1.85
C ILE A 446 14.22 -21.33 1.31
N ASP A 447 14.37 -21.44 -0.01
CA ASP A 447 14.89 -22.63 -0.67
C ASP A 447 16.37 -22.79 -0.32
N PHE A 448 16.60 -23.55 0.75
CA PHE A 448 17.92 -23.72 1.32
C PHE A 448 18.82 -24.60 0.42
N GLU A 449 18.23 -25.54 -0.32
CA GLU A 449 18.98 -26.33 -1.30
C GLU A 449 19.44 -25.48 -2.47
N GLY A 450 18.54 -24.65 -3.02
CA GLY A 450 18.88 -23.68 -4.06
C GLY A 450 19.97 -22.72 -3.59
N LEU A 451 19.86 -22.20 -2.36
CA LEU A 451 20.89 -21.35 -1.75
C LEU A 451 22.24 -22.07 -1.72
N LYS A 452 22.30 -23.29 -1.18
CA LYS A 452 23.53 -24.10 -1.08
C LYS A 452 24.18 -24.34 -2.45
N LYS A 453 23.39 -24.64 -3.48
CA LYS A 453 23.86 -24.83 -4.87
C LYS A 453 24.44 -23.55 -5.47
N SER A 454 23.98 -22.38 -5.03
CA SER A 454 24.40 -21.07 -5.54
C SER A 454 25.65 -20.49 -4.85
N VAL A 455 26.09 -21.07 -3.73
CA VAL A 455 27.23 -20.55 -2.96
C VAL A 455 28.54 -20.71 -3.73
N VAL A 456 29.26 -19.59 -3.87
CA VAL A 456 30.63 -19.58 -4.37
C VAL A 456 31.60 -19.62 -3.21
N TYR A 457 32.46 -20.64 -3.20
CA TYR A 457 33.52 -20.80 -2.20
C TYR A 457 34.79 -20.06 -2.63
N SER A 458 35.42 -19.37 -1.69
CA SER A 458 36.63 -18.59 -1.96
C SER A 458 37.68 -18.81 -0.85
N ARG A 459 38.92 -18.34 -1.10
CA ARG A 459 40.04 -18.43 -0.13
C ARG A 459 40.33 -19.86 0.36
N GLY A 460 40.34 -20.83 -0.57
CA GLY A 460 40.66 -22.23 -0.27
C GLY A 460 39.52 -23.02 0.38
N ALA A 461 38.36 -22.43 0.62
CA ALA A 461 37.16 -23.18 0.97
C ALA A 461 36.71 -24.05 -0.21
N SER A 462 36.28 -25.28 0.07
CA SER A 462 35.68 -26.19 -0.91
C SER A 462 34.53 -26.98 -0.28
N PRO A 463 33.55 -27.45 -1.06
CA PRO A 463 32.47 -28.31 -0.57
C PRO A 463 32.96 -29.61 0.11
N SER A 464 34.17 -30.07 -0.25
CA SER A 464 34.79 -31.29 0.29
C SER A 464 35.49 -31.09 1.64
N ARG A 465 35.74 -29.85 2.09
CA ARG A 465 36.38 -29.61 3.39
C ARG A 465 35.43 -29.96 4.53
N GLY A 466 35.93 -30.70 5.51
CA GLY A 466 35.15 -31.14 6.67
C GLY A 466 34.38 -30.01 7.35
N ILE A 467 35.03 -28.87 7.63
CA ILE A 467 34.37 -27.71 8.25
C ILE A 467 33.20 -27.15 7.41
N VAL A 468 33.27 -27.18 6.07
CA VAL A 468 32.19 -26.75 5.17
C VAL A 468 31.03 -27.74 5.21
N GLN A 469 31.34 -29.04 5.23
CA GLN A 469 30.33 -30.09 5.38
C GLN A 469 29.62 -30.01 6.73
N HIS A 470 30.35 -29.76 7.82
CA HIS A 470 29.76 -29.55 9.15
C HIS A 470 28.87 -28.31 9.18
N PHE A 471 29.31 -27.20 8.60
CA PHE A 471 28.49 -26.00 8.46
C PHE A 471 27.15 -26.33 7.78
N TRP A 472 27.17 -26.98 6.62
CA TRP A 472 25.94 -27.31 5.90
C TRP A 472 25.07 -28.32 6.65
N LYS A 473 25.67 -29.32 7.30
CA LYS A 473 24.92 -30.29 8.12
C LYS A 473 24.13 -29.61 9.24
N VAL A 474 24.72 -28.61 9.87
CA VAL A 474 24.02 -27.81 10.90
C VAL A 474 22.98 -26.90 10.24
N ALA A 475 23.35 -26.18 9.19
CA ALA A 475 22.49 -25.18 8.58
C ALA A 475 21.26 -25.78 7.86
N GLU A 476 21.35 -27.02 7.35
CA GLU A 476 20.22 -27.76 6.79
C GLU A 476 19.16 -28.08 7.84
N GLY A 477 19.57 -28.28 9.10
CA GLY A 477 18.68 -28.51 10.23
C GLY A 477 18.00 -27.25 10.78
N PHE A 478 18.31 -26.06 10.25
CA PHE A 478 17.66 -24.82 10.66
C PHE A 478 16.21 -24.74 10.19
N ASP A 479 15.34 -24.20 11.04
CA ASP A 479 13.99 -23.77 10.68
C ASP A 479 14.02 -22.49 9.81
N GLN A 480 12.86 -22.06 9.32
CA GLN A 480 12.78 -20.88 8.44
C GLN A 480 13.23 -19.58 9.14
N GLU A 481 12.96 -19.45 10.43
CA GLU A 481 13.39 -18.28 11.21
C GLU A 481 14.92 -18.21 11.30
N THR A 482 15.58 -19.31 11.64
CA THR A 482 17.04 -19.38 11.74
C THR A 482 17.69 -19.27 10.37
N ARG A 483 17.09 -19.83 9.31
CA ARG A 483 17.53 -19.61 7.92
C ARG A 483 17.45 -18.14 7.52
N SER A 484 16.41 -17.42 7.94
CA SER A 484 16.26 -15.98 7.67
C SER A 484 17.32 -15.15 8.40
N LYS A 485 17.64 -15.51 9.66
CA LYS A 485 18.77 -14.91 10.41
C LYS A 485 20.11 -15.16 9.71
N LEU A 486 20.38 -16.38 9.25
CA LEU A 486 21.58 -16.72 8.49
C LEU A 486 21.68 -15.94 7.18
N LEU A 487 20.57 -15.84 6.44
CA LEU A 487 20.51 -15.07 5.21
C LEU A 487 20.73 -13.58 5.45
N THR A 488 20.18 -13.04 6.55
CA THR A 488 20.41 -11.65 6.97
C THR A 488 21.89 -11.42 7.28
N PHE A 489 22.53 -12.36 7.98
CA PHE A 489 23.95 -12.30 8.28
C PHE A 489 24.82 -12.27 7.01
N TRP A 490 24.49 -13.05 5.99
CA TRP A 490 25.26 -13.08 4.74
C TRP A 490 24.96 -11.94 3.77
N SER A 491 23.70 -11.51 3.71
CA SER A 491 23.22 -10.65 2.63
C SER A 491 22.68 -9.30 3.09
N GLY A 492 22.47 -9.09 4.38
CA GLY A 492 21.76 -7.93 4.95
C GLY A 492 20.25 -7.95 4.73
N SER A 493 19.69 -9.06 4.23
CA SER A 493 18.25 -9.21 3.97
C SER A 493 17.70 -10.48 4.62
N PRO A 494 16.55 -10.40 5.32
CA PRO A 494 15.87 -11.58 5.83
C PRO A 494 15.11 -12.36 4.75
N LEU A 495 14.86 -11.72 3.60
CA LEU A 495 14.12 -12.31 2.49
C LEU A 495 15.06 -12.90 1.43
N PRO A 496 14.78 -14.10 0.91
CA PRO A 496 15.45 -14.65 -0.25
C PRO A 496 15.14 -13.82 -1.52
N PRO A 497 15.99 -13.92 -2.56
CA PRO A 497 15.68 -13.33 -3.85
C PRO A 497 14.36 -13.88 -4.39
N ILE A 498 13.51 -13.00 -4.89
CA ILE A 498 12.15 -13.35 -5.34
C ILE A 498 12.13 -14.36 -6.50
N PHE A 499 13.18 -14.40 -7.31
CA PHE A 499 13.31 -15.35 -8.42
C PHE A 499 14.19 -16.56 -8.07
N GLY A 500 14.49 -16.76 -6.79
CA GLY A 500 15.29 -17.87 -6.29
C GLY A 500 16.80 -17.65 -6.41
N PHE A 501 17.56 -18.69 -6.13
CA PHE A 501 19.02 -18.65 -6.05
C PHE A 501 19.74 -19.17 -7.30
N ASP A 502 19.00 -19.68 -8.29
CA ASP A 502 19.60 -20.25 -9.50
C ASP A 502 20.25 -19.17 -10.38
N LEU A 503 21.51 -19.39 -10.73
CA LEU A 503 22.34 -18.48 -11.52
C LEU A 503 21.98 -18.50 -13.01
N LYS A 504 21.28 -19.53 -13.50
CA LYS A 504 20.93 -19.69 -14.93
C LYS A 504 19.90 -18.69 -15.44
N TYR A 505 19.13 -18.08 -14.53
CA TYR A 505 18.00 -17.20 -14.86
C TYR A 505 18.32 -15.72 -14.64
N ARG A 506 19.57 -15.42 -14.29
CA ARG A 506 20.02 -14.13 -13.79
C ARG A 506 19.87 -12.99 -14.82
N SER A 507 18.96 -12.05 -14.58
CA SER A 507 19.05 -10.68 -15.09
C SER A 507 19.92 -9.79 -14.15
N MET A 508 20.39 -8.65 -14.65
CA MET A 508 21.61 -7.89 -14.31
C MET A 508 21.83 -7.43 -12.84
N ASN A 509 20.95 -7.72 -11.87
CA ASN A 509 20.96 -7.15 -10.52
C ASN A 509 21.14 -8.18 -9.38
N ALA A 510 22.11 -9.09 -9.51
CA ALA A 510 22.21 -10.23 -8.60
C ALA A 510 23.03 -9.98 -7.32
N VAL A 511 22.48 -10.40 -6.18
CA VAL A 511 23.21 -10.65 -4.93
C VAL A 511 23.95 -11.99 -5.04
N ARG A 512 25.27 -12.02 -4.82
CA ARG A 512 26.04 -13.26 -4.65
C ARG A 512 26.24 -13.51 -3.16
N ALA A 513 25.79 -14.66 -2.65
CA ALA A 513 26.25 -15.16 -1.36
C ALA A 513 27.65 -15.75 -1.55
N VAL A 514 28.66 -15.12 -0.95
CA VAL A 514 30.05 -15.58 -1.01
C VAL A 514 30.42 -16.11 0.36
N LEU A 515 30.73 -17.41 0.45
CA LEU A 515 31.26 -17.99 1.67
C LEU A 515 32.79 -17.79 1.67
N LYS A 516 33.27 -17.00 2.64
CA LYS A 516 34.69 -16.77 2.88
C LYS A 516 35.09 -17.49 4.16
N MET A 517 36.16 -18.28 4.12
CA MET A 517 36.86 -18.64 5.35
C MET A 517 37.78 -17.48 5.75
N LEU A 518 37.75 -17.16 7.04
CA LEU A 518 38.73 -16.29 7.69
C LEU A 518 40.06 -17.02 7.81
#